data_AF-A0A176S2L1-F1
#
_entry.id   AF-A0A176S2L1-F1
#
_cell.length_a   1.000
_cell.length_b   1.000
_cell.length_c   1.000
_cell.angle_alpha   90.00
_cell.angle_beta   90.00
_cell.angle_gamma   90.00
#
_symmetry.space_group_name_H-M   'P 1'
#
loop_
_entity.id
_entity.type
_entity.pdbx_description
1 polymer ?
#
loop_
_entity_poly.entity_id
_entity_poly.type
_entity_poly.pdbx_seq_one_letter_code
_entity_poly.pdbx_strand_id
1 'polypeptide(L)'
;MVLKYRSPDRYIAGLQNMMGSQSQAETKFEEDIGVPFITKYSHSTKQPLGSDTELKTLGDIVRLYPGLKESHFDLDESINLVSGLMITEKLYKGAKVDLGKKNGKFTLTLWYISPDSTSPVIAEISFKYGDADENYSKKVVTRAKRLFEMMQGMSDWVAKTSSTKTAFVFGYSQPLFCDSY
;
A
#
# COMPACT_ATOMS: atom_id res chain seq x y z
N MET A 1 7.35 10.04 4.36
CA MET A 1 7.60 8.59 4.23
C MET A 1 6.43 7.80 4.81
N VAL A 2 6.24 6.55 4.38
CA VAL A 2 5.24 5.62 4.95
C VAL A 2 5.93 4.28 5.24
N LEU A 3 5.74 3.76 6.46
CA LEU A 3 6.04 2.37 6.80
C LEU A 3 4.71 1.62 6.90
N LYS A 4 4.63 0.43 6.30
CA LYS A 4 3.42 -0.40 6.31
C LYS A 4 3.78 -1.84 6.58
N TYR A 5 3.12 -2.43 7.57
CA TYR A 5 3.12 -3.86 7.86
C TYR A 5 1.83 -4.48 7.33
N ARG A 6 1.91 -5.72 6.82
CA ARG A 6 0.75 -6.46 6.31
C ARG A 6 0.76 -7.90 6.82
N SER A 7 -0.40 -8.39 7.21
CA SER A 7 -0.62 -9.77 7.63
C SER A 7 -1.99 -10.27 7.17
N PRO A 8 -2.18 -11.57 6.85
CA PRO A 8 -3.52 -12.13 6.72
C PRO A 8 -4.29 -12.14 8.05
N ASP A 9 -3.59 -12.03 9.18
CA ASP A 9 -4.19 -11.99 10.51
C ASP A 9 -4.38 -10.55 11.01
N ARG A 10 -5.62 -10.26 11.43
CA ARG A 10 -6.03 -8.94 11.90
C ARG A 10 -5.30 -8.51 13.16
N TYR A 11 -5.13 -9.40 14.13
CA TYR A 11 -4.52 -9.10 15.41
C TYR A 11 -3.02 -8.95 15.28
N ILE A 12 -2.36 -9.81 14.51
CA ILE A 12 -0.92 -9.69 14.22
C ILE A 12 -0.64 -8.34 13.56
N ALA A 13 -1.41 -7.95 12.52
CA ALA A 13 -1.24 -6.63 11.92
C ALA A 13 -1.56 -5.49 12.87
N GLY A 14 -2.66 -5.58 13.63
CA GLY A 14 -3.11 -4.51 14.54
C GLY A 14 -2.16 -4.28 15.72
N LEU A 15 -1.51 -5.34 16.22
CA LEU A 15 -0.58 -5.28 17.35
C LEU A 15 0.84 -4.90 16.94
N GLN A 16 1.18 -4.96 15.66
CA GLN A 16 2.50 -4.52 15.20
C GLN A 16 2.73 -3.04 15.57
N ASN A 17 3.82 -2.76 16.29
CA ASN A 17 4.18 -1.40 16.64
C ASN A 17 4.72 -0.65 15.42
N MET A 18 3.88 0.23 14.86
CA MET A 18 4.19 1.04 13.67
C MET A 18 4.51 2.51 13.99
N MET A 19 4.65 2.85 15.27
CA MET A 19 4.77 4.25 15.73
C MET A 19 5.91 5.00 15.03
N GLY A 20 5.58 6.19 14.52
CA GLY A 20 6.55 7.14 13.98
C GLY A 20 7.15 8.01 15.07
N SER A 21 8.33 8.58 14.82
CA SER A 21 9.03 9.45 15.76
C SER A 21 8.60 10.93 15.69
N GLN A 22 7.87 11.32 14.64
CA GLN A 22 7.42 12.71 14.45
C GLN A 22 6.02 12.95 15.04
N SER A 23 5.78 14.17 15.53
CA SER A 23 4.48 14.54 16.11
C SER A 23 3.34 14.56 15.09
N GLN A 24 3.64 14.79 13.80
CA GLN A 24 2.68 14.71 12.69
C GLN A 24 2.53 13.30 12.12
N ALA A 25 3.01 12.27 12.81
CA ALA A 25 2.83 10.89 12.39
C ALA A 25 1.33 10.50 12.43
N GLU A 26 0.82 10.02 11.30
CA GLU A 26 -0.54 9.51 11.16
C GLU A 26 -0.51 7.99 11.02
N THR A 27 -1.08 7.29 12.00
CA THR A 27 -1.23 5.83 11.99
C THR A 27 -2.61 5.42 11.52
N LYS A 28 -2.69 4.37 10.69
CA LYS A 28 -3.92 3.83 10.12
C LYS A 28 -3.90 2.31 10.11
N PHE A 29 -5.02 1.72 10.49
CA PHE A 29 -5.32 0.31 10.33
C PHE A 29 -6.37 0.15 9.21
N GLU A 30 -6.09 -0.70 8.22
CA GLU A 30 -6.93 -0.88 7.04
C GLU A 30 -7.09 -2.38 6.72
N GLU A 31 -8.29 -2.76 6.29
CA GLU A 31 -8.55 -4.03 5.62
C GLU A 31 -8.43 -3.83 4.10
N ASP A 32 -7.42 -4.45 3.50
CA ASP A 32 -7.19 -4.48 2.05
C ASP A 32 -7.84 -5.77 1.48
N ILE A 33 -8.73 -5.64 0.50
CA ILE A 33 -9.38 -6.79 -0.18
C ILE A 33 -8.90 -6.85 -1.63
N GLY A 34 -8.26 -7.96 -1.99
CA GLY A 34 -7.78 -8.26 -3.35
C GLY A 34 -8.62 -9.31 -4.06
N VAL A 35 -8.36 -9.54 -5.36
CA VAL A 35 -9.02 -10.57 -6.18
C VAL A 35 -8.42 -11.97 -5.88
N PRO A 36 -9.20 -13.07 -5.81
CA PRO A 36 -10.66 -13.19 -5.92
C PRO A 36 -11.35 -13.20 -4.53
N PHE A 37 -11.23 -12.09 -3.79
CA PHE A 37 -11.59 -11.94 -2.37
C PHE A 37 -10.55 -12.52 -1.40
N ILE A 38 -9.35 -11.93 -1.42
CA ILE A 38 -8.28 -12.21 -0.47
C ILE A 38 -8.15 -11.00 0.46
N THR A 39 -8.46 -11.21 1.74
CA THR A 39 -8.31 -10.20 2.78
C THR A 39 -6.87 -10.16 3.28
N LYS A 40 -6.34 -8.94 3.44
CA LYS A 40 -5.11 -8.65 4.18
C LYS A 40 -5.37 -7.47 5.09
N TYR A 41 -4.79 -7.49 6.28
CA TYR A 41 -4.84 -6.36 7.20
C TYR A 41 -3.53 -5.61 7.12
N SER A 42 -3.60 -4.29 7.14
CA SER A 42 -2.42 -3.44 7.11
C SER A 42 -2.44 -2.42 8.23
N HIS A 43 -1.30 -2.27 8.89
CA HIS A 43 -1.05 -1.23 9.87
C HIS A 43 0.08 -0.38 9.33
N SER A 44 -0.16 0.93 9.23
CA SER A 44 0.81 1.83 8.59
C SER A 44 0.87 3.18 9.27
N THR A 45 2.06 3.78 9.22
CA THR A 45 2.29 5.10 9.76
C THR A 45 2.99 5.96 8.73
N LYS A 46 2.33 7.06 8.37
CA LYS A 46 2.87 8.11 7.51
C LYS A 46 3.43 9.21 8.39
N GLN A 47 4.62 9.69 8.08
CA GLN A 47 5.21 10.86 8.74
C GLN A 47 6.03 11.70 7.77
N PRO A 48 6.23 13.00 8.04
CA PRO A 48 7.13 13.82 7.23
C PRO A 48 8.55 13.25 7.25
N LEU A 49 9.26 13.45 6.14
CA LEU A 49 10.70 13.22 6.04
C LEU A 49 11.31 14.61 5.83
N GLY A 50 12.33 14.97 6.61
CA GLY A 50 13.03 16.25 6.42
C GLY A 50 13.66 16.30 5.03
N SER A 51 13.76 17.49 4.43
CA SER A 51 14.34 17.68 3.09
C SER A 51 15.76 17.13 2.96
N ASP A 52 16.51 17.15 4.06
CA ASP A 52 17.92 16.74 4.11
C ASP A 52 18.10 15.34 4.73
N THR A 53 16.99 14.62 4.98
CA THR A 53 17.06 13.27 5.55
C THR A 53 17.32 12.25 4.44
N GLU A 54 18.55 11.77 4.37
CA GLU A 54 18.94 10.65 3.53
C GLU A 54 18.76 9.33 4.30
N LEU A 55 18.20 8.30 3.64
CA LEU A 55 17.98 6.98 4.22
C LEU A 55 19.00 6.01 3.62
N LYS A 56 20.04 5.68 4.38
CA LYS A 56 21.17 4.85 3.95
C LYS A 56 21.15 3.48 4.59
N THR A 57 20.70 3.36 5.84
CA THR A 57 20.73 2.08 6.57
C THR A 57 19.40 1.76 7.23
N LEU A 58 19.22 0.48 7.61
CA LEU A 58 18.08 0.06 8.43
C LEU A 58 18.02 0.83 9.76
N GLY A 59 19.17 1.23 10.32
CA GLY A 59 19.25 2.11 11.48
C GLY A 59 18.52 3.44 11.27
N ASP A 60 18.58 4.04 10.08
CA ASP A 60 17.86 5.27 9.76
C ASP A 60 16.34 5.08 9.82
N ILE A 61 15.86 3.93 9.32
CA ILE A 61 14.45 3.56 9.35
C ILE A 61 14.00 3.30 10.78
N VAL A 62 14.80 2.61 11.60
CA VAL A 62 14.50 2.36 13.02
C VAL A 62 14.43 3.67 13.82
N ARG A 63 15.25 4.68 13.48
CA ARG A 63 15.14 6.02 14.11
C ARG A 63 13.84 6.73 13.73
N LEU A 64 13.35 6.55 12.50
CA LEU A 64 12.06 7.08 12.07
C LEU A 64 10.88 6.30 12.67
N TYR A 65 11.03 4.98 12.83
CA TYR A 65 9.99 4.07 13.32
C TYR A 65 10.51 3.23 14.48
N PRO A 66 10.55 3.77 15.71
CA PRO A 66 11.17 3.12 16.86
C PRO A 66 10.56 1.76 17.24
N GLY A 67 9.33 1.47 16.80
CA GLY A 67 8.70 0.17 16.98
C GLY A 67 9.44 -0.99 16.30
N LEU A 68 10.30 -0.71 15.32
CA LEU A 68 11.13 -1.72 14.65
C LEU A 68 12.34 -2.19 15.47
N LYS A 69 12.62 -1.59 16.64
CA LYS A 69 13.73 -2.03 17.52
C LYS A 69 13.57 -3.48 17.96
N GLU A 70 12.34 -3.96 18.07
CA GLU A 70 12.00 -5.34 18.46
C GLU A 70 12.29 -6.36 17.36
N SER A 71 12.55 -5.91 16.13
CA SER A 71 12.80 -6.81 14.98
C SER A 71 14.26 -7.28 14.86
N HIS A 72 15.15 -6.82 15.75
CA HIS A 72 16.56 -7.24 15.80
C HIS A 72 17.32 -7.12 14.45
N PHE A 73 16.98 -6.12 13.64
CA PHE A 73 17.70 -5.85 12.40
C PHE A 73 19.15 -5.46 12.66
N ASP A 74 20.03 -5.83 11.73
CA ASP A 74 21.34 -5.19 11.64
C ASP A 74 21.15 -3.71 11.26
N LEU A 75 21.54 -2.81 12.16
CA LEU A 75 21.31 -1.37 11.99
C LEU A 75 22.27 -0.74 10.97
N ASP A 76 23.37 -1.42 10.66
CA ASP A 76 24.38 -0.98 9.70
C ASP A 76 24.08 -1.51 8.28
N GLU A 77 23.10 -2.40 8.13
CA GLU A 77 22.66 -2.94 6.85
C GLU A 77 22.21 -1.81 5.91
N SER A 78 22.78 -1.79 4.71
CA SER A 78 22.54 -0.74 3.72
C SER A 78 21.20 -0.91 3.02
N ILE A 79 20.48 0.20 2.83
CA ILE A 79 19.24 0.25 2.07
C ILE A 79 19.55 0.64 0.64
N ASN A 80 19.13 -0.21 -0.29
CA ASN A 80 19.36 -0.02 -1.72
C ASN A 80 18.02 0.06 -2.47
N LEU A 81 18.03 0.75 -3.61
CA LEU A 81 16.90 0.74 -4.54
C LEU A 81 16.76 -0.67 -5.12
N VAL A 82 15.57 -1.26 -4.97
CA VAL A 82 15.25 -2.54 -5.61
C VAL A 82 15.21 -2.34 -7.12
N SER A 83 15.99 -3.15 -7.85
CA SER A 83 16.07 -3.12 -9.33
C SER A 83 16.50 -1.76 -9.90
N GLY A 84 17.14 -0.88 -9.10
CA GLY A 84 17.49 0.49 -9.52
C GLY A 84 16.28 1.35 -9.93
N LEU A 85 15.07 0.95 -9.54
CA LEU A 85 13.84 1.56 -10.02
C LEU A 85 13.45 2.81 -9.23
N MET A 86 13.08 3.87 -9.96
CA MET A 86 12.38 5.03 -9.42
C MET A 86 11.02 5.17 -10.10
N ILE A 87 9.96 4.76 -9.39
CA ILE A 87 8.60 4.81 -9.93
C ILE A 87 7.96 6.17 -9.69
N THR A 88 7.35 6.74 -10.74
CA THR A 88 6.45 7.89 -10.62
C THR A 88 5.01 7.40 -10.52
N GLU A 89 4.34 7.70 -9.41
CA GLU A 89 2.92 7.39 -9.19
C GLU A 89 2.04 8.61 -9.47
N LYS A 90 1.04 8.45 -10.35
CA LYS A 90 -0.03 9.42 -10.57
C LYS A 90 -1.34 8.92 -9.98
N LEU A 91 -1.96 9.73 -9.12
CA LEU A 91 -3.22 9.41 -8.44
C LEU A 91 -4.36 10.30 -8.94
N TYR A 92 -5.37 9.69 -9.54
CA TYR A 92 -6.59 10.38 -9.96
C TYR A 92 -7.71 10.04 -8.96
N LYS A 93 -8.24 11.07 -8.29
CA LYS A 93 -9.22 10.97 -7.21
C LYS A 93 -10.43 11.84 -7.53
N GLY A 94 -11.56 11.57 -6.88
CA GLY A 94 -12.74 12.45 -6.91
C GLY A 94 -14.04 11.71 -7.18
N ALA A 95 -13.99 10.61 -7.93
CA ALA A 95 -15.14 9.75 -8.16
C ALA A 95 -15.61 9.07 -6.86
N LYS A 96 -16.94 9.01 -6.68
CA LYS A 96 -17.60 8.46 -5.50
C LYS A 96 -18.76 7.56 -5.90
N VAL A 97 -19.15 6.67 -4.99
CA VAL A 97 -20.30 5.78 -5.12
C VAL A 97 -21.08 5.74 -3.82
N ASP A 98 -22.41 5.75 -3.91
CA ASP A 98 -23.29 5.61 -2.74
C ASP A 98 -23.32 4.16 -2.26
N LEU A 99 -22.87 3.92 -1.03
CA LEU A 99 -22.97 2.63 -0.34
C LEU A 99 -24.09 2.63 0.72
N GLY A 100 -24.87 3.71 0.84
CA GLY A 100 -25.93 3.92 1.81
C GLY A 100 -25.60 5.11 2.72
N LYS A 101 -25.42 4.87 4.03
CA LYS A 101 -25.01 5.93 4.97
C LYS A 101 -23.54 6.37 4.79
N LYS A 102 -22.82 5.81 3.82
CA LYS A 102 -21.40 6.05 3.54
C LYS A 102 -21.19 6.08 2.03
N ASN A 103 -20.18 6.82 1.59
CA ASN A 103 -19.73 6.83 0.20
C ASN A 103 -18.40 6.09 0.06
N GLY A 104 -18.30 5.24 -0.96
CA GLY A 104 -17.03 4.75 -1.47
C GLY A 104 -16.33 5.85 -2.26
N LYS A 105 -15.00 5.95 -2.14
CA LYS A 105 -14.16 6.91 -2.87
C LYS A 105 -13.20 6.14 -3.77
N PHE A 106 -13.27 6.37 -5.07
CA PHE A 106 -12.38 5.74 -6.03
C PHE A 106 -11.02 6.44 -6.11
N THR A 107 -10.00 5.66 -6.47
CA THR A 107 -8.69 6.14 -6.87
C THR A 107 -8.21 5.31 -8.06
N LEU A 108 -7.89 5.98 -9.17
CA LEU A 108 -7.12 5.38 -10.26
C LEU A 108 -5.64 5.71 -10.02
N THR A 109 -4.82 4.67 -9.97
CA THR A 109 -3.38 4.77 -9.75
C THR A 109 -2.65 4.31 -11.00
N LEU A 110 -1.77 5.14 -11.53
CA LEU A 110 -0.91 4.83 -12.66
C LEU A 110 0.56 4.88 -12.23
N TRP A 111 1.33 3.83 -12.52
CA TRP A 111 2.78 3.79 -12.29
C TRP A 111 3.53 3.96 -13.60
N TYR A 112 4.58 4.76 -13.57
CA TYR A 112 5.48 5.02 -14.67
C TYR A 112 6.92 4.72 -14.24
N ILE A 113 7.73 4.12 -15.11
CA ILE A 113 9.14 3.79 -14.83
C ILE A 113 10.00 5.06 -14.69
N SER A 114 9.59 6.17 -15.31
CA SER A 114 10.24 7.47 -15.17
C SER A 114 9.22 8.61 -15.32
N PRO A 115 9.56 9.84 -14.89
CA PRO A 115 8.70 11.01 -15.08
C PRO A 115 8.35 11.29 -16.55
N ASP A 116 9.27 10.97 -17.46
CA ASP A 116 9.13 11.21 -18.91
C ASP A 116 8.38 10.09 -19.64
N SER A 117 8.09 8.98 -18.96
CA SER A 117 7.35 7.86 -19.56
C SER A 117 5.92 8.29 -19.92
N THR A 118 5.52 8.03 -21.16
CA THR A 118 4.17 8.37 -21.66
C THR A 118 3.14 7.28 -21.40
N SER A 119 3.58 6.04 -21.18
CA SER A 119 2.71 4.87 -20.95
C SER A 119 2.92 4.31 -19.54
N PRO A 120 1.84 4.01 -18.78
CA PRO A 120 1.96 3.41 -17.47
C PRO A 120 2.29 1.92 -17.58
N VAL A 121 3.10 1.41 -16.64
CA VAL A 121 3.41 -0.01 -16.48
C VAL A 121 2.43 -0.74 -15.57
N ILE A 122 1.76 -0.01 -14.68
CA ILE A 122 0.65 -0.50 -13.86
C ILE A 122 -0.48 0.50 -13.91
N ALA A 123 -1.69 0.01 -14.14
CA ALA A 123 -2.93 0.73 -13.92
C ALA A 123 -3.77 -0.05 -12.90
N GLU A 124 -4.16 0.62 -11.81
CA GLU A 124 -4.94 0.02 -10.73
C GLU A 124 -6.09 0.95 -10.37
N ILE A 125 -7.32 0.42 -10.35
CA ILE A 125 -8.48 1.09 -9.77
C ILE A 125 -8.83 0.45 -8.43
N SER A 126 -8.98 1.29 -7.42
CA SER A 126 -9.44 0.87 -6.09
C SER A 126 -10.54 1.80 -5.59
N PHE A 127 -11.33 1.33 -4.64
CA PHE A 127 -12.20 2.19 -3.85
C PHE A 127 -12.03 1.89 -2.38
N LYS A 128 -12.29 2.90 -1.54
CA LYS A 128 -12.31 2.73 -0.08
C LYS A 128 -13.51 3.39 0.56
N TYR A 129 -13.93 2.82 1.66
CA TYR A 129 -14.90 3.37 2.60
C TYR A 129 -14.38 3.11 4.01
N GLY A 130 -14.82 3.90 4.98
CA GLY A 130 -14.33 3.77 6.35
C GLY A 130 -15.22 4.51 7.34
N ASP A 131 -15.17 4.04 8.57
CA ASP A 131 -15.82 4.61 9.75
C ASP A 131 -14.85 4.48 10.92
N ALA A 132 -14.67 5.56 11.69
CA ALA A 132 -13.69 5.59 12.78
C ALA A 132 -14.06 4.62 13.92
N ASP A 133 -15.36 4.34 14.09
CA ASP A 133 -15.88 3.44 15.12
C ASP A 133 -16.15 2.04 14.57
N GLU A 134 -15.69 1.75 13.35
CA GLU A 134 -16.00 0.54 12.58
C GLU A 134 -17.51 0.24 12.48
N ASN A 135 -18.35 1.28 12.57
CA ASN A 135 -19.80 1.13 12.59
C ASN A 135 -20.36 1.02 11.16
N TYR A 136 -20.31 -0.20 10.61
CA TYR A 136 -20.79 -0.48 9.27
C TYR A 136 -22.16 -1.16 9.27
N SER A 137 -23.16 -0.52 8.66
CA SER A 137 -24.45 -1.17 8.42
C SER A 137 -24.32 -2.33 7.42
N LYS A 138 -25.15 -3.37 7.58
CA LYS A 138 -25.26 -4.48 6.61
C LYS A 138 -25.38 -4.00 5.15
N LYS A 139 -26.12 -2.91 4.93
CA LYS A 139 -26.31 -2.28 3.61
C LYS A 139 -25.00 -1.78 3.01
N VAL A 140 -24.15 -1.12 3.80
CA VAL A 140 -22.85 -0.59 3.35
C VAL A 140 -21.91 -1.71 2.95
N VAL A 141 -21.70 -2.70 3.82
CA VAL A 141 -20.76 -3.81 3.55
C VAL A 141 -21.23 -4.69 2.39
N THR A 142 -22.53 -4.94 2.28
CA THR A 142 -23.09 -5.74 1.17
C THR A 142 -22.95 -5.01 -0.18
N ARG A 143 -23.20 -3.69 -0.22
CA ARG A 143 -23.03 -2.90 -1.43
C ARG A 143 -21.57 -2.76 -1.83
N ALA A 144 -20.66 -2.60 -0.87
CA ALA A 144 -19.23 -2.56 -1.13
C ALA A 144 -18.73 -3.88 -1.72
N LYS A 145 -19.10 -5.01 -1.11
CA LYS A 145 -18.77 -6.34 -1.65
C LYS A 145 -19.31 -6.52 -3.08
N ARG A 146 -20.59 -6.22 -3.30
CA ARG A 146 -21.21 -6.31 -4.63
C ARG A 146 -20.50 -5.44 -5.67
N LEU A 147 -20.14 -4.20 -5.30
CA LEU A 147 -19.38 -3.32 -6.18
C LEU A 147 -18.03 -3.92 -6.56
N PHE A 148 -17.30 -4.45 -5.57
CA PHE A 148 -16.01 -5.09 -5.79
C PHE A 148 -16.12 -6.32 -6.71
N GLU A 149 -17.14 -7.15 -6.53
CA GLU A 149 -17.44 -8.29 -7.41
C GLU A 149 -17.81 -7.84 -8.83
N MET A 150 -18.62 -6.79 -8.98
CA MET A 150 -18.98 -6.23 -10.27
C MET A 150 -17.76 -5.65 -11.02
N MET A 151 -16.85 -4.98 -10.32
CA MET A 151 -15.61 -4.48 -10.90
C MET A 151 -14.74 -5.61 -11.46
N GLN A 152 -14.66 -6.75 -10.77
CA GLN A 152 -13.94 -7.93 -11.24
C GLN A 152 -14.54 -8.54 -12.52
N GLY A 153 -15.85 -8.37 -12.72
CA GLY A 153 -16.55 -8.82 -13.93
C GLY A 153 -16.33 -7.94 -15.17
N MET A 154 -15.67 -6.78 -15.05
CA MET A 154 -15.40 -5.87 -16.17
C MET A 154 -14.19 -6.34 -16.98
N SER A 155 -14.32 -7.48 -17.68
CA SER A 155 -13.20 -8.18 -18.36
C SER A 155 -12.48 -7.37 -19.43
N ASP A 156 -13.13 -6.36 -20.00
CA ASP A 156 -12.52 -5.47 -21.00
C ASP A 156 -11.62 -4.40 -20.36
N TRP A 157 -11.74 -4.21 -19.05
CA TRP A 157 -11.04 -3.17 -18.27
C TRP A 157 -10.08 -3.74 -17.24
N VAL A 158 -10.35 -4.95 -16.74
CA VAL A 158 -9.57 -5.60 -15.69
C VAL A 158 -8.77 -6.75 -16.28
N ALA A 159 -7.46 -6.73 -16.05
CA ALA A 159 -6.58 -7.81 -16.46
C ALA A 159 -6.98 -9.12 -15.77
N LYS A 160 -7.02 -10.22 -16.55
CA LYS A 160 -7.34 -11.57 -16.04
C LYS A 160 -6.29 -12.10 -15.06
N THR A 161 -5.07 -11.59 -15.16
CA THR A 161 -3.94 -11.87 -14.28
C THR A 161 -3.34 -10.54 -13.86
N SER A 162 -3.10 -10.34 -12.57
CA SER A 162 -2.45 -9.15 -12.05
C SER A 162 -1.30 -9.54 -11.12
N SER A 163 -0.25 -8.73 -11.15
CA SER A 163 0.85 -8.79 -10.18
C SER A 163 0.66 -7.68 -9.16
N THR A 164 1.11 -7.89 -7.93
CA THR A 164 1.16 -6.80 -6.97
C THR A 164 2.24 -5.79 -7.39
N LYS A 165 2.05 -4.53 -7.05
CA LYS A 165 3.04 -3.46 -7.18
C LYS A 165 4.43 -3.86 -6.67
N THR A 166 4.49 -4.52 -5.51
CA THR A 166 5.75 -5.04 -4.96
C THR A 166 6.35 -6.14 -5.83
N ALA A 167 5.57 -7.15 -6.20
CA ALA A 167 6.05 -8.23 -7.06
C ALA A 167 6.54 -7.73 -8.43
N PHE A 168 5.92 -6.68 -8.98
CA PHE A 168 6.40 -6.00 -10.18
C PHE A 168 7.81 -5.42 -9.99
N VAL A 169 8.07 -4.69 -8.90
CA VAL A 169 9.38 -4.06 -8.65
C VAL A 169 10.49 -5.11 -8.49
N PHE A 170 10.23 -6.17 -7.72
CA PHE A 170 11.19 -7.24 -7.49
C PHE A 170 11.45 -8.11 -8.74
N GLY A 171 10.50 -8.16 -9.68
CA GLY A 171 10.63 -8.88 -10.95
C GLY A 171 11.08 -8.02 -12.13
N TYR A 172 11.43 -6.75 -11.92
CA TYR A 172 11.63 -5.80 -13.03
C TYR A 172 12.93 -5.99 -13.82
N SER A 173 14.07 -6.15 -13.14
CA SER A 173 15.38 -6.28 -13.79
C SER A 173 15.94 -7.70 -13.72
N GLN A 174 16.87 -8.00 -14.63
CA GLN A 174 17.70 -9.20 -14.62
C GLN A 174 19.14 -8.86 -14.15
N PRO A 175 19.80 -9.71 -13.35
CA PRO A 175 19.24 -10.92 -12.73
C PRO A 175 18.13 -10.56 -11.74
N LEU A 176 17.20 -11.49 -11.49
CA LEU A 176 16.11 -11.26 -10.56
C LEU A 176 16.71 -10.91 -9.18
N PHE A 177 15.96 -10.15 -8.37
CA PHE A 177 16.46 -9.67 -7.07
C PHE A 177 17.07 -10.77 -6.19
N CYS A 178 16.57 -12.02 -6.26
CA CYS A 178 17.08 -13.14 -5.47
C CYS A 178 18.24 -13.92 -6.13
N ASP A 179 18.60 -13.61 -7.38
CA ASP A 179 19.65 -14.31 -8.14
C ASP A 179 21.01 -13.59 -8.01
N SER A 180 21.09 -12.54 -7.20
CA SER A 180 22.29 -11.70 -7.01
C SER A 180 23.07 -11.96 -5.71
N TYR A 181 22.81 -13.11 -5.06
CA TYR A 181 23.57 -13.63 -3.92
C TYR A 181 24.29 -14.94 -4.27
#